data_AF-A0A529R6G8-F1
#
_entry.id   AF-A0A529R6G8-F1
#
_cell.length_a   1.000
_cell.length_b   1.000
_cell.length_c   1.000
_cell.angle_alpha   90.00
_cell.angle_beta   90.00
_cell.angle_gamma   90.00
#
_symmetry.space_group_name_H-M   'P 1'
#
loop_
_entity.id
_entity.type
_entity.pdbx_description
1 polymer ?
#
loop_
_entity_poly.entity_id
_entity_poly.type
_entity_poly.pdbx_seq_one_letter_code
_entity_poly.pdbx_strand_id
1 'polypeptide(L)'
;RVFQKAELATGAFTFRGSKVDPGAIRNTALLTVEGGRDDICALGQTSAAHDLCRSLRPHLKRHHLQANVGHYGVFNGKRWEREIYPVVRNLILAME
;
A
#
# COMPACT_ATOMS: atom_id res chain seq x y z
N ARG A 1 -8.23 -16.09 6.72
CA ARG A 1 -7.31 -15.57 7.77
C ARG A 1 -7.00 -14.10 7.53
N VAL A 2 -6.10 -13.76 6.60
CA VAL A 2 -5.79 -12.34 6.30
C VAL A 2 -6.92 -11.63 5.55
N PHE A 3 -7.38 -12.18 4.42
CA PHE A 3 -8.45 -11.58 3.61
C PHE A 3 -9.85 -11.84 4.21
N GLN A 4 -10.38 -13.06 4.08
CA GLN A 4 -11.76 -13.38 4.50
C GLN A 4 -12.09 -13.16 5.99
N LYS A 5 -11.08 -13.26 6.88
CA LYS A 5 -11.29 -13.09 8.33
C LYS A 5 -10.69 -11.78 8.86
N ALA A 6 -10.06 -10.98 8.00
CA ALA A 6 -9.40 -9.73 8.37
C ALA A 6 -8.47 -9.84 9.60
N GLU A 7 -7.83 -11.01 9.84
CA GLU A 7 -7.06 -11.24 11.07
C GLU A 7 -5.88 -10.27 11.21
N LEU A 8 -5.28 -9.83 10.10
CA LEU A 8 -4.19 -8.86 10.13
C LEU A 8 -4.72 -7.46 10.50
N ALA A 9 -5.81 -7.04 9.86
CA ALA A 9 -6.42 -5.74 10.09
C ALA A 9 -7.00 -5.61 11.51
N THR A 10 -7.48 -6.71 12.09
CA THR A 10 -8.02 -6.77 13.46
C THR A 10 -6.95 -7.07 14.53
N GLY A 11 -5.69 -7.29 14.13
CA GLY A 11 -4.59 -7.56 15.07
C GLY A 11 -4.63 -8.96 15.71
N ALA A 12 -5.36 -9.91 15.12
CA ALA A 12 -5.45 -11.30 15.55
C ALA A 12 -4.46 -12.23 14.81
N PHE A 13 -3.82 -11.75 13.74
CA PHE A 13 -2.94 -12.58 12.92
C PHE A 13 -1.63 -12.92 13.64
N THR A 14 -1.28 -14.21 13.58
CA THR A 14 0.00 -14.74 14.07
C THR A 14 0.71 -15.51 12.96
N PHE A 15 2.03 -15.44 12.95
CA PHE A 15 2.91 -16.19 12.07
C PHE A 15 4.04 -16.82 12.89
N ARG A 16 4.19 -18.15 12.78
CA ARG A 16 5.19 -18.94 13.55
C ARG A 16 5.13 -18.66 15.08
N GLY A 17 3.91 -18.60 15.63
CA GLY A 17 3.68 -18.33 17.05
C GLY A 17 3.84 -16.87 17.48
N SER A 18 4.31 -15.98 16.60
CA SER A 18 4.47 -14.55 16.90
C SER A 18 3.32 -13.72 16.35
N LYS A 19 2.81 -12.76 17.13
CA LYS A 19 1.82 -11.79 16.66
C LYS A 19 2.44 -10.89 15.59
N VAL A 20 1.73 -10.71 14.48
CA VAL A 20 2.14 -9.79 13.43
C VAL A 20 1.54 -8.42 13.72
N ASP A 21 2.39 -7.41 13.90
CA ASP A 21 2.00 -6.01 14.12
C ASP A 21 2.67 -5.11 13.07
N PRO A 22 1.95 -4.66 12.02
CA PRO A 22 2.47 -3.67 11.06
C PRO A 22 2.89 -2.36 11.73
N GLY A 23 2.37 -2.04 12.91
CA GLY A 23 2.79 -0.91 13.72
C GLY A 23 4.24 -1.01 14.21
N ALA A 24 4.90 -2.16 14.11
CA ALA A 24 6.32 -2.30 14.43
C ALA A 24 7.25 -1.72 13.34
N ILE A 25 6.73 -1.44 12.13
CA ILE A 25 7.48 -0.87 11.01
C ILE A 25 7.81 0.61 11.31
N ARG A 26 9.11 0.95 11.27
CA ARG A 26 9.62 2.30 11.63
C ARG A 26 10.56 2.92 10.61
N ASN A 27 11.32 2.10 9.88
CA ASN A 27 12.50 2.55 9.15
C ASN A 27 12.35 2.37 7.64
N THR A 28 11.24 2.85 7.06
CA THR A 28 11.00 2.82 5.61
C THR A 28 9.91 3.81 5.23
N ALA A 29 9.87 4.21 3.96
CA ALA A 29 8.70 4.84 3.37
C ALA A 29 7.59 3.81 3.09
N LEU A 30 6.35 4.27 3.07
CA LEU A 30 5.16 3.53 2.66
C LEU A 30 4.48 4.30 1.52
N LEU A 31 4.38 3.66 0.37
CA LEU A 31 3.57 4.12 -0.76
C LEU A 31 2.48 3.10 -1.05
N THR A 32 1.25 3.56 -1.13
CA THR A 32 0.12 2.77 -1.62
C THR A 32 -0.33 3.32 -2.97
N VAL A 33 -0.59 2.42 -3.92
CA VAL A 33 -1.06 2.77 -5.27
C VAL A 33 -2.39 2.04 -5.49
N GLU A 34 -3.45 2.79 -5.81
CA GLU A 34 -4.78 2.24 -6.11
C GLU A 34 -5.22 2.61 -7.52
N GLY A 35 -5.93 1.69 -8.18
CA GLY A 35 -6.57 1.94 -9.47
C GLY A 35 -8.02 2.37 -9.30
N GLY A 36 -8.42 3.50 -9.88
CA GLY A 36 -9.79 4.00 -9.81
C GLY A 36 -10.83 3.14 -10.54
N ARG A 37 -10.39 2.19 -11.37
CA ARG A 37 -11.22 1.19 -12.05
C ARG A 37 -10.82 -0.25 -11.69
N ASP A 38 -10.16 -0.43 -10.56
CA ASP A 38 -9.76 -1.76 -10.06
C ASP A 38 -11.00 -2.52 -9.57
N ASP A 39 -11.27 -3.66 -10.21
CA ASP A 39 -12.38 -4.57 -9.94
C ASP A 39 -11.99 -5.76 -9.04
N ILE A 40 -10.72 -5.87 -8.67
CA ILE A 40 -10.16 -6.92 -7.81
C ILE A 40 -9.92 -6.38 -6.40
N CYS A 41 -9.32 -5.19 -6.29
CA CYS A 41 -9.03 -4.52 -5.04
C CYS A 41 -9.78 -3.18 -5.01
N ALA A 42 -10.89 -3.15 -4.28
CA ALA A 42 -11.70 -1.93 -4.14
C ALA A 42 -10.91 -0.77 -3.50
N LEU A 43 -11.27 0.45 -3.88
CA LEU A 43 -10.71 1.68 -3.30
C LEU A 43 -10.76 1.65 -1.78
N GLY A 44 -9.69 2.14 -1.15
CA GLY A 44 -9.53 2.14 0.30
C GLY A 44 -8.82 0.90 0.86
N GLN A 45 -8.89 -0.26 0.19
CA GLN A 45 -8.28 -1.50 0.70
C GLN A 45 -6.76 -1.38 0.83
N THR A 46 -6.08 -0.78 -0.16
CA THR A 46 -4.63 -0.63 -0.13
C THR A 46 -4.24 0.54 0.77
N SER A 47 -4.99 1.65 0.75
CA SER A 47 -4.75 2.80 1.63
C SER A 47 -4.90 2.47 3.13
N ALA A 48 -5.68 1.46 3.51
CA ALA A 48 -5.79 0.99 4.89
C ALA A 48 -4.45 0.55 5.51
N ALA A 49 -3.43 0.22 4.69
CA ALA A 49 -2.08 -0.05 5.18
C ALA A 49 -1.47 1.13 5.96
N HIS A 50 -1.90 2.37 5.68
CA HIS A 50 -1.45 3.57 6.37
C HIS A 50 -1.88 3.59 7.85
N ASP A 51 -3.08 3.11 8.14
CA ASP A 51 -3.60 3.02 9.51
C ASP A 51 -2.92 1.88 10.28
N LEU A 52 -2.66 0.77 9.60
CA LEU A 52 -1.93 -0.37 10.19
C LEU A 52 -0.47 -0.01 10.51
N CYS A 53 0.21 0.73 9.64
CA CYS A 53 1.60 1.18 9.82
C CYS A 53 1.69 2.44 10.69
N ARG A 54 1.06 2.45 11.86
CA ARG A 54 0.89 3.62 12.75
C ARG A 54 2.18 4.30 13.22
N SER A 55 3.30 3.57 13.30
CA SER A 55 4.57 4.12 13.79
C SER A 55 5.37 4.89 12.73
N LEU A 56 4.99 4.80 11.45
CA LEU A 56 5.60 5.60 10.40
C LEU A 56 5.14 7.05 10.51
N ARG A 57 6.11 7.98 10.47
CA ARG A 57 5.84 9.43 10.47
C ARG A 57 5.00 9.82 9.25
N PRO A 58 4.09 10.82 9.35
CA PRO A 58 3.21 11.19 8.24
C PRO A 58 3.92 11.49 6.91
N HIS A 59 5.09 12.12 6.94
CA HIS A 59 5.85 12.43 5.71
C HIS A 59 6.45 11.19 5.01
N LEU A 60 6.53 10.05 5.69
CA LEU A 60 6.99 8.77 5.12
C LEU A 60 5.84 7.99 4.45
N LYS A 61 4.60 8.49 4.57
CA LYS A 61 3.40 7.85 4.06
C LYS A 61 2.90 8.63 2.84
N ARG A 62 2.76 7.95 1.70
CA ARG A 62 2.15 8.51 0.49
C ARG A 62 1.09 7.58 -0.07
N HIS A 63 0.03 8.15 -0.62
CA HIS A 63 -1.02 7.42 -1.31
C HIS A 63 -1.20 8.02 -2.71
N HIS A 64 -1.24 7.17 -3.73
CA HIS A 64 -1.48 7.55 -5.12
C HIS A 64 -2.71 6.84 -5.65
N LEU A 65 -3.75 7.60 -5.98
CA LEU A 65 -4.94 7.09 -6.65
C LEU A 65 -4.84 7.37 -8.16
N GLN A 66 -4.71 6.31 -8.95
CA GLN A 66 -4.69 6.40 -10.39
C GLN A 66 -6.11 6.22 -10.97
N ALA A 67 -6.83 7.32 -11.20
CA ALA A 67 -8.26 7.31 -11.49
C ALA A 67 -8.72 6.38 -12.63
N ASN A 68 -7.94 6.21 -13.70
CA ASN A 68 -8.42 5.56 -14.92
C ASN A 68 -7.91 4.13 -15.14
N VAL A 69 -7.09 3.57 -14.25
CA VAL A 69 -6.54 2.20 -14.44
C VAL A 69 -7.35 1.16 -13.68
N GLY A 70 -7.47 -0.03 -14.27
CA GLY A 70 -7.88 -1.24 -13.56
C GLY A 70 -6.70 -1.90 -12.85
N HIS A 71 -6.93 -3.09 -12.29
CA HIS A 71 -5.97 -3.79 -11.43
C HIS A 71 -4.56 -3.85 -12.01
N TYR A 72 -4.39 -4.41 -13.20
CA TYR A 72 -3.07 -4.56 -13.81
C TYR A 72 -2.44 -3.24 -14.26
N GLY A 73 -3.24 -2.20 -14.50
CA GLY A 73 -2.73 -0.91 -14.92
C GLY A 73 -2.00 -0.14 -13.83
N VAL A 74 -2.08 -0.59 -12.56
CA VAL A 74 -1.32 0.00 -11.46
C VAL A 74 0.16 -0.39 -11.46
N PHE A 75 0.56 -1.41 -12.22
CA PHE A 75 1.95 -1.90 -12.30
C PHE A 75 2.40 -2.34 -13.70
N ASN A 76 1.56 -2.19 -14.73
CA ASN A 76 1.88 -2.61 -16.10
C ASN A 76 1.35 -1.62 -17.16
N GLY A 77 2.03 -1.60 -18.31
CA GLY A 77 1.63 -0.88 -19.52
C GLY A 77 1.97 0.62 -19.52
N LYS A 78 1.51 1.31 -20.55
CA LYS A 78 1.88 2.71 -20.83
C LYS A 78 1.53 3.68 -19.70
N ARG A 79 0.43 3.43 -18.96
CA ARG A 79 0.04 4.28 -17.82
C ARG A 79 0.94 4.08 -16.62
N TRP A 80 1.35 2.85 -16.34
CA TRP A 80 2.39 2.59 -15.34
C TRP A 80 3.66 3.35 -15.69
N GLU A 81 4.20 3.16 -16.90
CA GLU A 81 5.47 3.77 -17.32
C GLU A 81 5.44 5.31 -17.25
N ARG A 82 4.32 5.93 -17.68
CA ARG A 82 4.23 7.38 -17.85
C ARG A 82 3.73 8.12 -16.62
N GLU A 83 2.92 7.48 -15.77
CA GLU A 83 2.18 8.17 -14.70
C GLU A 83 2.54 7.64 -13.31
N ILE A 84 2.62 6.32 -13.13
CA ILE A 84 2.76 5.71 -11.79
C ILE A 84 4.23 5.43 -11.44
N TYR A 85 5.02 4.87 -12.35
CA TYR A 85 6.44 4.61 -12.13
C TYR A 85 7.22 5.88 -11.73
N PRO A 86 6.98 7.07 -12.31
CA PRO A 86 7.58 8.30 -11.81
C PRO A 86 7.27 8.58 -10.33
N VAL A 87 6.06 8.28 -9.84
CA VAL A 87 5.70 8.44 -8.43
C VAL A 87 6.54 7.52 -7.54
N VAL A 88 6.68 6.26 -7.94
CA VAL A 88 7.52 5.27 -7.22
C VAL A 88 8.98 5.70 -7.22
N ARG A 89 9.51 6.07 -8.39
CA ARG A 89 10.89 6.54 -8.56
C ARG A 89 11.19 7.76 -7.71
N ASN A 90 10.29 8.76 -7.74
CA ASN A 90 10.45 10.00 -6.97
C ASN A 90 10.35 9.76 -5.46
N LEU A 91 9.55 8.78 -5.01
CA LEU A 91 9.56 8.38 -3.61
C LEU A 91 10.94 7.83 -3.23
N ILE A 92 11.47 6.88 -4.00
CA ILE A 92 12.77 6.25 -3.70
C ILE A 92 13.88 7.31 -3.65
N LEU A 93 13.96 8.18 -4.67
CA LEU A 93 14.94 9.27 -4.72
C LEU A 93 14.81 10.27 -3.56
N ALA A 94 13.60 10.51 -3.06
CA ALA A 94 13.39 11.42 -1.94
C ALA A 94 13.80 10.80 -0.58
N MET A 95 14.06 9.49 -0.53
CA MET A 95 14.41 8.75 0.69
C MET A 95 15.90 8.34 0.74
N GLU A 96 16.65 8.58 -0.34
CA GLU A 96 18.12 8.61 -0.33
C GLU A 96 18.63 9.86 0.40
#